data_AF-A0A8T5KW21-F1
#
_entry.id   AF-A0A8T5KW21-F1
#
_cell.length_a   1.000
_cell.length_b   1.000
_cell.length_c   1.000
_cell.angle_alpha   90.00
_cell.angle_beta   90.00
_cell.angle_gamma   90.00
#
_symmetry.space_group_name_H-M   'P 1'
#
loop_
_entity.id
_entity.type
_entity.pdbx_description
1 polymer ?
#
loop_
_entity_poly.entity_id
_entity_poly.type
_entity_poly.pdbx_seq_one_letter_code
_entity_poly.pdbx_strand_id
1 'polypeptide(L)'
;MLNGKELKQMLDEGLIEKDRNGEFQITKIGLERGKELVEKDEGARQYMKQVTKYFKQNHPDKQSVSFSEISNELDFIESTDLDIYERYDVNKYDELKNYQLFCKFVEKAPKLDNDAVFNLMKEAKYFEIPDNINLLLQNTSNEVRKVRMPHYFLFLDFSIVIYDKIFHSALITDLVQINEKLNRKDIPNEIQIMSFFSCEEGVGWSKFNLLDKQKDKYNKKLQEYIFNFIDFVNNEDIKFMFKEKTKNNEERRIKKGKLPLPSFRKIYVIGYLKKYLDQLQSDEQKTRFSHRFWVRGHFRRFLEKNKYKKLYDQYKKGELKSFEGKKYNLEDGFLRVWVYPYIKGDGLLIGGKYKLK
;
A
#
# COMPACT_ATOMS: atom_id res chain seq x y z
N MET A 1 15.31 14.80 6.36
CA MET A 1 15.88 16.06 6.88
C MET A 1 15.40 16.26 8.30
N LEU A 2 16.32 16.51 9.23
CA LEU A 2 16.01 16.80 10.63
C LEU A 2 15.26 18.13 10.73
N ASN A 3 14.26 18.22 11.61
CA ASN A 3 13.62 19.52 11.86
C ASN A 3 14.58 20.44 12.63
N GLY A 4 14.36 21.76 12.58
CA GLY A 4 15.27 22.73 13.21
C GLY A 4 15.44 22.56 14.73
N LYS A 5 14.49 21.89 15.41
CA LYS A 5 14.58 21.60 16.84
C LYS A 5 15.50 20.40 17.12
N GLU A 6 15.40 19.35 16.32
CA GLU A 6 16.29 18.18 16.36
C GLU A 6 17.72 18.57 16.01
N LEU A 7 17.90 19.42 14.99
CA LEU A 7 19.21 19.91 14.58
C LEU A 7 19.88 20.73 15.69
N LYS A 8 19.11 21.59 16.35
CA LYS A 8 19.58 22.38 17.49
C LYS A 8 19.94 21.48 18.68
N GLN A 9 19.10 20.49 18.97
CA GLN A 9 19.39 19.52 20.03
C GLN A 9 20.68 18.75 19.76
N MET A 10 20.91 18.30 18.53
CA MET A 10 22.15 17.59 18.17
C MET A 10 23.39 18.49 18.25
N LEU A 11 23.26 19.79 17.94
CA LEU A 11 24.32 20.78 18.16
C LEU A 11 24.59 20.97 19.66
N ASP A 12 23.54 21.16 20.47
CA ASP A 12 23.62 21.39 21.91
C ASP A 12 24.23 20.16 22.64
N GLU A 13 23.93 18.95 22.16
CA GLU A 13 24.50 17.69 22.64
C GLU A 13 25.92 17.41 22.08
N GLY A 14 26.44 18.28 21.21
CA GLY A 14 27.76 18.13 20.61
C GLY A 14 27.88 16.93 19.67
N LEU A 15 26.77 16.43 19.13
CA LEU A 15 26.75 15.29 18.21
C LEU A 15 27.11 15.70 16.77
N ILE A 16 26.81 16.95 16.42
CA ILE A 16 27.18 17.57 15.15
C ILE A 16 27.76 18.95 15.42
N GLU A 17 28.61 19.44 14.52
CA GLU A 17 29.19 20.78 14.55
C GLU A 17 29.07 21.43 13.17
N LYS A 18 29.22 22.76 13.10
CA LYS A 18 29.34 23.46 11.82
C LYS A 18 30.81 23.63 11.49
N ASP A 19 31.20 23.25 10.28
CA ASP A 19 32.53 23.54 9.77
C ASP A 19 32.68 25.02 9.38
N ARG A 20 33.85 25.37 8.85
CA ARG A 20 34.18 26.75 8.43
C ARG A 20 33.32 27.26 7.27
N ASN A 21 32.69 26.36 6.51
CA ASN A 21 31.79 26.69 5.41
C ASN A 21 30.33 26.76 5.87
N GLY A 22 30.06 26.49 7.15
CA GLY A 22 28.72 26.46 7.72
C GLY A 22 27.97 25.15 7.47
N GLU A 23 28.65 24.12 6.94
CA GLU A 23 28.09 22.79 6.73
C GLU A 23 28.14 21.97 8.02
N PHE A 24 27.13 21.12 8.23
CA PHE A 24 27.07 20.27 9.42
C PHE A 24 27.92 19.01 9.23
N GLN A 25 28.81 18.76 10.19
CA GLN A 25 29.63 17.55 10.26
C GLN A 25 29.35 16.80 11.57
N ILE A 26 29.44 15.47 11.54
CA ILE A 26 29.28 14.62 12.72
C ILE A 26 30.56 14.69 13.55
N THR A 27 30.45 15.02 14.84
CA THR A 27 31.61 15.04 15.73
C THR A 27 32.03 13.62 16.11
N LYS A 28 33.19 13.47 16.74
CA LYS A 28 33.61 12.17 17.31
C LYS A 28 32.57 11.61 18.30
N ILE A 29 31.97 12.48 19.12
CA ILE A 29 30.92 12.12 20.09
C ILE A 29 29.67 11.62 19.37
N GLY A 30 29.24 12.33 18.31
CA GLY A 30 28.12 11.90 17.48
C GLY A 30 28.36 10.56 16.81
N LEU A 31 29.59 10.32 16.34
CA LEU A 31 29.98 9.05 15.72
C LEU A 31 29.93 7.89 16.73
N GLU A 32 30.49 8.07 17.93
CA GLU A 32 30.49 7.05 18.98
C GLU A 32 29.06 6.75 19.47
N ARG A 33 28.25 7.79 19.67
CA ARG A 33 26.82 7.66 20.03
C ARG A 33 26.03 6.94 18.94
N GLY A 34 26.30 7.26 17.67
CA GLY A 34 25.69 6.60 16.52
C GLY A 34 26.06 5.12 16.46
N LYS A 35 27.33 4.78 16.68
CA LYS A 35 27.79 3.38 16.78
C LYS A 35 27.09 2.64 17.91
N GLU A 36 26.99 3.24 19.10
CA GLU A 36 26.27 2.63 20.22
C GLU A 36 24.79 2.40 19.91
N LEU A 37 24.13 3.33 19.22
CA LEU A 37 22.72 3.18 18.82
C LEU A 37 22.54 2.04 17.82
N VAL A 38 23.40 1.99 16.80
CA VAL A 38 23.43 0.90 15.82
C VAL A 38 23.75 -0.44 16.49
N GLU A 39 24.61 -0.44 17.50
CA GLU A 39 24.88 -1.66 18.27
C GLU A 39 23.67 -2.04 19.11
N LYS A 40 23.04 -1.13 19.85
CA LYS A 40 21.92 -1.46 20.74
C LYS A 40 20.66 -1.90 20.01
N ASP A 41 20.45 -1.44 18.78
CA ASP A 41 19.30 -1.81 17.95
C ASP A 41 19.68 -2.90 16.93
N GLU A 42 19.11 -4.10 17.10
CA GLU A 42 19.42 -5.24 16.23
C GLU A 42 19.08 -4.97 14.76
N GLY A 43 18.00 -4.23 14.48
CA GLY A 43 17.61 -3.87 13.12
C GLY A 43 18.59 -2.90 12.49
N ALA A 44 18.98 -1.83 13.20
CA ALA A 44 19.98 -0.88 12.75
C ALA A 44 21.35 -1.55 12.53
N ARG A 45 21.71 -2.52 13.39
CA ARG A 45 22.95 -3.29 13.26
C ARG A 45 22.97 -4.13 11.99
N GLN A 46 21.86 -4.82 11.69
CA GLN A 46 21.74 -5.64 10.48
C GLN A 46 21.74 -4.75 9.23
N TYR A 47 21.02 -3.64 9.26
CA TYR A 47 21.00 -2.66 8.18
C TYR A 47 22.40 -2.10 7.87
N MET A 48 23.15 -1.67 8.89
CA MET A 48 24.51 -1.15 8.69
C MET A 48 25.50 -2.21 8.17
N LYS A 49 25.31 -3.49 8.53
CA LYS A 49 26.08 -4.59 7.93
C LYS A 49 25.80 -4.72 6.43
N GLN A 50 24.56 -4.51 6.00
CA GLN A 50 24.19 -4.57 4.58
C GLN A 50 24.76 -3.41 3.79
N VAL A 51 24.64 -2.18 4.31
CA VAL A 51 25.26 -0.99 3.73
C VAL A 51 26.76 -1.19 3.58
N THR A 52 27.42 -1.72 4.62
CA THR A 52 28.86 -2.00 4.59
C THR A 52 29.22 -3.07 3.56
N LYS A 53 28.43 -4.15 3.45
CA LYS A 53 28.65 -5.23 2.49
C LYS A 53 28.49 -4.74 1.06
N TYR A 54 27.40 -4.03 0.77
CA TYR A 54 27.13 -3.43 -0.53
C TYR A 54 28.25 -2.46 -0.92
N PHE A 55 28.68 -1.60 0.00
CA PHE A 55 29.74 -0.64 -0.26
C PHE A 55 31.07 -1.31 -0.61
N LYS A 56 31.49 -2.32 0.16
CA LYS A 56 32.73 -3.07 -0.13
C LYS A 56 32.70 -3.80 -1.47
N GLN A 57 31.52 -4.20 -1.94
CA GLN A 57 31.35 -4.85 -3.24
C GLN A 57 31.43 -3.86 -4.40
N ASN A 58 30.83 -2.67 -4.26
CA ASN A 58 30.71 -1.71 -5.35
C ASN A 58 31.84 -0.65 -5.38
N HIS A 59 32.54 -0.46 -4.26
CA HIS A 59 33.64 0.51 -4.13
C HIS A 59 34.86 -0.12 -3.45
N PRO A 60 35.45 -1.19 -4.02
CA PRO A 60 36.51 -1.98 -3.38
C PRO A 60 37.78 -1.17 -3.06
N ASP A 61 38.02 -0.08 -3.79
CA ASP A 61 39.23 0.73 -3.66
C ASP A 61 39.11 1.87 -2.63
N LYS A 62 37.91 2.10 -2.07
CA LYS A 62 37.67 3.19 -1.11
C LYS A 62 37.89 2.75 0.33
N GLN A 63 38.91 3.31 0.98
CA GLN A 63 39.20 3.09 2.41
C GLN A 63 38.30 3.90 3.37
N SER A 64 37.65 4.97 2.87
CA SER A 64 36.72 5.80 3.65
C SER A 64 35.61 6.35 2.75
N VAL A 65 34.48 6.72 3.35
CA VAL A 65 33.26 7.12 2.64
C VAL A 65 32.71 8.39 3.27
N SER A 66 32.37 9.39 2.45
CA SER A 66 31.68 10.59 2.92
C SER A 66 30.22 10.29 3.25
N PHE A 67 29.63 11.05 4.16
CA PHE A 67 28.21 10.89 4.52
C PHE A 67 27.27 11.12 3.33
N SER A 68 27.63 12.00 2.40
CA SER A 68 26.88 12.23 1.15
C SER A 68 26.89 11.02 0.23
N GLU A 69 28.01 10.30 0.13
CA GLU A 69 28.08 9.06 -0.64
C GLU A 69 27.26 7.95 0.02
N ILE A 70 27.34 7.84 1.36
CA ILE A 70 26.47 6.91 2.11
C ILE A 70 25.00 7.27 1.87
N SER A 71 24.60 8.54 1.99
CA SER A 71 23.21 8.95 1.79
C SER A 71 22.69 8.65 0.38
N ASN A 72 23.49 8.88 -0.66
CA ASN A 72 23.11 8.56 -2.04
C ASN A 72 22.99 7.05 -2.25
N GLU A 73 23.86 6.26 -1.62
CA GLU A 73 23.79 4.79 -1.64
C GLU A 73 22.65 4.25 -0.79
N LEU A 74 22.25 4.93 0.29
CA LEU A 74 21.09 4.56 1.11
C LEU A 74 19.78 4.82 0.37
N ASP A 75 19.67 5.95 -0.34
CA ASP A 75 18.56 6.21 -1.26
C ASP A 75 18.55 5.17 -2.40
N PHE A 76 19.72 4.71 -2.84
CA PHE A 76 19.86 3.61 -3.81
C PHE A 76 19.48 2.25 -3.21
N ILE A 77 19.79 1.98 -1.93
CA ILE A 77 19.43 0.76 -1.21
C ILE A 77 17.92 0.72 -0.91
N GLU A 78 17.30 1.85 -0.60
CA GLU A 78 15.82 1.98 -0.58
C GLU A 78 15.22 1.74 -1.97
N SER A 79 15.97 1.99 -3.04
CA SER A 79 15.63 1.68 -4.42
C SER A 79 16.13 0.33 -4.94
N THR A 80 16.79 -0.49 -4.09
CA THR A 80 17.03 -1.89 -4.44
C THR A 80 15.65 -2.52 -4.52
N ASP A 81 15.08 -2.51 -5.72
CA ASP A 81 14.58 -3.70 -6.37
C ASP A 81 15.45 -4.85 -5.85
N LEU A 82 15.06 -5.43 -4.70
CA LEU A 82 15.46 -6.78 -4.30
C LEU A 82 15.36 -7.53 -5.60
N ASP A 83 16.47 -8.03 -6.14
CA ASP A 83 16.67 -8.42 -7.54
C ASP A 83 15.78 -9.61 -7.95
N ILE A 84 14.49 -9.44 -7.76
CA ILE A 84 13.46 -10.44 -7.59
C ILE A 84 12.80 -10.65 -8.92
N TYR A 85 12.60 -9.56 -9.65
CA TYR A 85 12.21 -9.61 -11.04
C TYR A 85 13.29 -10.36 -11.84
N GLU A 86 14.59 -10.04 -11.69
CA GLU A 86 15.67 -10.79 -12.36
C GLU A 86 15.77 -12.25 -11.88
N ARG A 87 15.73 -12.50 -10.56
CA ARG A 87 15.75 -13.86 -9.98
C ARG A 87 14.62 -14.76 -10.50
N TYR A 88 13.48 -14.17 -10.85
CA TYR A 88 12.33 -14.88 -11.40
C TYR A 88 12.19 -14.75 -12.92
N ASP A 89 13.17 -14.15 -13.60
CA ASP A 89 13.17 -13.90 -15.05
C ASP A 89 11.92 -13.12 -15.51
N VAL A 90 11.57 -12.09 -14.74
CA VAL A 90 10.47 -11.17 -15.00
C VAL A 90 11.07 -9.81 -15.33
N ASN A 91 10.62 -9.19 -16.41
CA ASN A 91 11.01 -7.82 -16.72
C ASN A 91 10.23 -6.83 -15.83
N LYS A 92 10.95 -6.05 -15.01
CA LYS A 92 10.37 -5.07 -14.07
C LYS A 92 9.61 -3.90 -14.70
N TYR A 93 9.66 -3.79 -16.02
CA TYR A 93 8.92 -2.81 -16.82
C TYR A 93 7.80 -3.46 -17.66
N ASP A 94 7.61 -4.78 -17.58
CA ASP A 94 6.52 -5.45 -18.29
C ASP A 94 5.17 -5.16 -17.61
N GLU A 95 4.12 -5.21 -18.42
CA GLU A 95 2.75 -5.05 -17.93
C GLU A 95 2.37 -6.24 -17.05
N LEU A 96 1.69 -5.98 -15.92
CA LEU A 96 1.36 -6.99 -14.92
C LEU A 96 2.60 -7.78 -14.43
N LYS A 97 3.71 -7.08 -14.18
CA LYS A 97 4.94 -7.70 -13.69
C LYS A 97 4.73 -8.46 -12.37
N ASN A 98 3.88 -7.99 -11.47
CA ASN A 98 3.69 -8.67 -10.19
C ASN A 98 2.80 -9.91 -10.32
N TYR A 99 1.85 -9.92 -11.26
CA TYR A 99 1.19 -11.15 -11.68
C TYR A 99 2.19 -12.19 -12.19
N GLN A 100 3.09 -11.78 -13.10
CA GLN A 100 4.09 -12.70 -13.65
C GLN A 100 5.01 -13.22 -12.55
N LEU A 101 5.43 -12.33 -11.64
CA LEU A 101 6.21 -12.69 -10.47
C LEU A 101 5.47 -13.68 -9.56
N PHE A 102 4.17 -13.48 -9.32
CA PHE A 102 3.33 -14.41 -8.56
C PHE A 102 3.26 -15.79 -9.22
N CYS A 103 3.02 -15.87 -10.53
CA CYS A 103 3.03 -17.14 -11.27
C CYS A 103 4.37 -17.87 -11.11
N LYS A 104 5.48 -17.14 -11.31
CA LYS A 104 6.83 -17.69 -11.20
C LYS A 104 7.18 -18.11 -9.78
N PHE A 105 6.66 -17.41 -8.78
CA PHE A 105 6.76 -17.82 -7.38
C PHE A 105 6.03 -19.14 -7.14
N VAL A 106 4.76 -19.24 -7.56
CA VAL A 106 3.94 -20.45 -7.41
C VAL A 106 4.61 -21.64 -8.11
N GLU A 107 5.05 -21.49 -9.36
CA GLU A 107 5.80 -22.54 -10.11
C GLU A 107 6.98 -23.11 -9.31
N LYS A 108 7.73 -22.25 -8.60
CA LYS A 108 8.94 -22.64 -7.86
C LYS A 108 8.67 -23.04 -6.40
N ALA A 109 7.47 -22.91 -5.89
CA ALA A 109 7.15 -23.11 -4.48
C ALA A 109 6.67 -24.56 -4.20
N PRO A 110 7.50 -25.45 -3.61
CA PRO A 110 7.19 -26.88 -3.51
C PRO A 110 6.04 -27.23 -2.55
N LYS A 111 5.57 -26.26 -1.75
CA LYS A 111 4.52 -26.45 -0.74
C LYS A 111 3.14 -26.02 -1.21
N LEU A 112 3.02 -25.53 -2.44
CA LEU A 112 1.75 -25.08 -3.01
C LEU A 112 1.24 -26.10 -4.02
N ASP A 113 -0.07 -26.32 -4.00
CA ASP A 113 -0.75 -27.00 -5.10
C ASP A 113 -0.85 -26.02 -6.27
N ASN A 114 0.14 -26.08 -7.16
CA ASN A 114 0.28 -25.14 -8.27
C ASN A 114 -0.93 -25.19 -9.19
N ASP A 115 -1.47 -26.38 -9.46
CA ASP A 115 -2.62 -26.56 -10.34
C ASP A 115 -3.87 -25.92 -9.74
N ALA A 116 -4.11 -26.10 -8.44
CA ALA A 116 -5.21 -25.44 -7.75
C ALA A 116 -5.10 -23.92 -7.80
N VAL A 117 -3.91 -23.36 -7.52
CA VAL A 117 -3.68 -21.91 -7.55
C VAL A 117 -3.85 -21.35 -8.96
N PHE A 118 -3.30 -22.02 -9.99
CA PHE A 118 -3.44 -21.58 -11.37
C PHE A 118 -4.88 -21.65 -11.88
N ASN A 119 -5.65 -22.64 -11.44
CA ASN A 119 -7.08 -22.73 -11.78
C ASN A 119 -7.88 -21.59 -11.13
N LEU A 120 -7.61 -21.27 -9.86
CA LEU A 120 -8.23 -20.10 -9.21
C LEU A 120 -7.87 -18.79 -9.92
N MET A 121 -6.61 -18.66 -10.33
CA MET A 121 -6.14 -17.52 -11.10
C MET A 121 -6.84 -17.38 -12.46
N LYS A 122 -7.09 -18.46 -13.20
CA LYS A 122 -7.83 -18.39 -14.47
C LYS A 122 -9.24 -17.79 -14.29
N GLU A 123 -9.88 -18.08 -13.17
CA GLU A 123 -11.22 -17.57 -12.83
C GLU A 123 -11.21 -16.17 -12.19
N ALA A 124 -10.06 -15.72 -11.67
CA ALA A 124 -9.93 -14.47 -10.94
C ALA A 124 -10.20 -13.25 -11.81
N LYS A 125 -10.82 -12.22 -11.21
CA LYS A 125 -10.87 -10.88 -11.79
C LYS A 125 -9.63 -10.10 -11.38
N TYR A 126 -8.88 -9.65 -12.38
CA TYR A 126 -7.60 -8.96 -12.18
C TYR A 126 -7.80 -7.45 -12.08
N PHE A 127 -7.13 -6.84 -11.10
CA PHE A 127 -7.10 -5.40 -10.91
C PHE A 127 -5.64 -4.93 -10.85
N GLU A 128 -5.28 -4.06 -11.78
CA GLU A 128 -4.02 -3.31 -11.72
C GLU A 128 -4.27 -2.06 -10.87
N ILE A 129 -3.56 -1.93 -9.75
CA ILE A 129 -3.72 -0.81 -8.82
C ILE A 129 -2.55 0.19 -9.02
N PRO A 130 -2.81 1.38 -9.56
CA PRO A 130 -1.79 2.41 -9.74
C PRO A 130 -1.16 2.89 -8.43
N ASP A 131 0.10 3.33 -8.48
CA ASP A 131 0.90 3.69 -7.29
C ASP A 131 0.28 4.81 -6.44
N ASN A 132 -0.31 5.82 -7.07
CA ASN A 132 -0.99 6.89 -6.35
C ASN A 132 -2.23 6.40 -5.58
N ILE A 133 -2.91 5.38 -6.09
CA ILE A 133 -4.00 4.69 -5.38
C ILE A 133 -3.44 3.80 -4.28
N ASN A 134 -2.35 3.06 -4.54
CA ASN A 134 -1.66 2.25 -3.53
C ASN A 134 -1.33 3.10 -2.29
N LEU A 135 -0.76 4.30 -2.49
CA LEU A 135 -0.44 5.23 -1.42
C LEU A 135 -1.68 5.67 -0.63
N LEU A 136 -2.77 6.01 -1.31
CA LEU A 136 -4.04 6.38 -0.67
C LEU A 136 -4.60 5.24 0.18
N LEU A 137 -4.65 4.03 -0.38
CA LEU A 137 -5.20 2.84 0.28
C LEU A 137 -4.36 2.41 1.47
N GLN A 138 -3.03 2.42 1.34
CA GLN A 138 -2.08 2.06 2.40
C GLN A 138 -2.17 3.01 3.60
N ASN A 139 -2.41 4.29 3.32
CA ASN A 139 -2.56 5.29 4.37
C ASN A 139 -3.97 5.30 4.97
N THR A 140 -4.98 4.69 4.36
CA THR A 140 -6.32 4.70 4.96
C THR A 140 -6.41 3.68 6.11
N SER A 141 -7.00 4.05 7.24
CA SER A 141 -7.26 3.10 8.34
C SER A 141 -8.67 2.56 8.23
N ASN A 142 -8.83 1.26 8.44
CA ASN A 142 -10.13 0.60 8.41
C ASN A 142 -10.27 -0.42 9.53
N GLU A 143 -11.51 -0.67 9.92
CA GLU A 143 -11.84 -1.70 10.91
C GLU A 143 -12.21 -3.01 10.22
N VAL A 144 -11.81 -4.13 10.85
CA VAL A 144 -12.22 -5.47 10.44
C VAL A 144 -13.73 -5.58 10.60
N ARG A 145 -14.39 -6.02 9.53
CA ARG A 145 -15.84 -6.17 9.48
C ARG A 145 -16.21 -7.22 8.44
N LYS A 146 -17.48 -7.62 8.45
CA LYS A 146 -18.07 -8.35 7.33
C LYS A 146 -18.15 -7.43 6.11
N VAL A 147 -17.67 -7.90 4.98
CA VAL A 147 -17.72 -7.20 3.70
C VAL A 147 -18.17 -8.17 2.63
N ARG A 148 -18.84 -7.64 1.61
CA ARG A 148 -19.12 -8.37 0.39
C ARG A 148 -18.00 -8.09 -0.62
N MET A 149 -17.30 -9.14 -1.04
CA MET A 149 -16.31 -9.02 -2.10
C MET A 149 -16.99 -8.70 -3.43
N PRO A 150 -16.36 -7.87 -4.30
CA PRO A 150 -16.90 -7.56 -5.62
C PRO A 150 -16.95 -8.78 -6.55
N HIS A 151 -16.08 -9.77 -6.32
CA HIS A 151 -15.95 -11.00 -7.10
C HIS A 151 -15.56 -12.17 -6.18
N TYR A 152 -15.97 -13.39 -6.54
CA TYR A 152 -15.62 -14.62 -5.80
C TYR A 152 -14.12 -14.88 -5.79
N PHE A 153 -13.45 -14.60 -6.91
CA PHE A 153 -12.02 -14.74 -7.09
C PHE A 153 -11.47 -13.41 -7.60
N LEU A 154 -10.49 -12.88 -6.90
CA LEU A 154 -9.95 -11.54 -7.12
C LEU A 154 -8.42 -11.62 -7.07
N PHE A 155 -7.76 -11.05 -8.07
CA PHE A 155 -6.30 -10.88 -8.05
C PHE A 155 -5.97 -9.40 -8.09
N LEU A 156 -5.22 -8.94 -7.09
CA LEU A 156 -4.75 -7.57 -6.97
C LEU A 156 -3.28 -7.51 -7.34
N ASP A 157 -2.95 -6.75 -8.37
CA ASP A 157 -1.58 -6.42 -8.78
C ASP A 157 -1.24 -5.03 -8.24
N PHE A 158 -0.37 -4.98 -7.21
CA PHE A 158 0.02 -3.76 -6.51
C PHE A 158 1.44 -3.88 -5.96
N SER A 159 2.09 -2.78 -5.62
CA SER A 159 3.35 -2.83 -4.87
C SER A 159 3.25 -1.88 -3.68
N ILE A 160 3.21 -2.42 -2.46
CA ILE A 160 3.12 -1.62 -1.22
C ILE A 160 4.18 -2.05 -0.20
N VAL A 161 4.73 -1.07 0.51
CA VAL A 161 5.74 -1.29 1.54
C VAL A 161 5.07 -1.32 2.92
N ILE A 162 5.02 -2.47 3.57
CA ILE A 162 4.50 -2.62 4.93
C ILE A 162 5.66 -2.90 5.86
N TYR A 163 6.07 -1.87 6.61
CA TYR A 163 7.30 -1.87 7.42
C TYR A 163 8.52 -2.21 6.54
N ASP A 164 9.12 -3.38 6.73
CA ASP A 164 10.29 -3.93 6.05
C ASP A 164 9.97 -4.91 4.91
N LYS A 165 8.68 -5.06 4.53
CA LYS A 165 8.25 -6.00 3.48
C LYS A 165 7.57 -5.28 2.34
N ILE A 166 7.93 -5.63 1.10
CA ILE A 166 7.24 -5.19 -0.12
C ILE A 166 6.25 -6.28 -0.53
N PHE A 167 4.96 -6.00 -0.42
CA PHE A 167 3.90 -6.88 -0.92
C PHE A 167 3.60 -6.54 -2.38
N HIS A 168 3.61 -7.55 -3.25
CA HIS A 168 3.54 -7.38 -4.71
C HIS A 168 2.20 -7.81 -5.32
N SER A 169 1.44 -8.64 -4.63
CA SER A 169 0.13 -9.07 -5.12
C SER A 169 -0.65 -9.79 -4.05
N ALA A 170 -1.97 -9.90 -4.26
CA ALA A 170 -2.83 -10.74 -3.45
C ALA A 170 -3.86 -11.46 -4.32
N LEU A 171 -3.92 -12.79 -4.19
CA LEU A 171 -5.04 -13.61 -4.62
C LEU A 171 -6.03 -13.71 -3.44
N ILE A 172 -7.28 -13.39 -3.68
CA ILE A 172 -8.34 -13.36 -2.67
C ILE A 172 -9.50 -14.25 -3.15
N THR A 173 -9.94 -15.15 -2.28
CA THR A 173 -11.05 -16.07 -2.56
C THR A 173 -12.14 -15.90 -1.51
N ASP A 174 -13.36 -15.60 -1.97
CA ASP A 174 -14.55 -15.46 -1.12
C ASP A 174 -15.32 -16.78 -1.07
N LEU A 175 -14.89 -17.67 -0.17
CA LEU A 175 -15.51 -18.98 -0.02
C LEU A 175 -16.91 -18.88 0.62
N VAL A 176 -17.18 -17.81 1.37
CA VAL A 176 -18.51 -17.50 1.92
C VAL A 176 -19.52 -17.32 0.79
N GLN A 177 -19.26 -16.42 -0.15
CA GLN A 177 -20.18 -16.19 -1.27
C GLN A 177 -20.31 -17.42 -2.18
N ILE A 178 -19.25 -18.22 -2.33
CA ILE A 178 -19.31 -19.48 -3.09
C ILE A 178 -20.23 -20.49 -2.37
N ASN A 179 -20.07 -20.66 -1.06
CA ASN A 179 -20.95 -21.50 -0.24
C ASN A 179 -22.41 -21.08 -0.42
N GLU A 180 -22.71 -19.79 -0.24
CA GLU A 180 -24.06 -19.24 -0.40
C GLU A 180 -24.64 -19.51 -1.79
N LYS A 181 -23.83 -19.32 -2.85
CA LYS A 181 -24.26 -19.55 -4.23
C LYS A 181 -24.53 -21.02 -4.54
N LEU A 182 -23.70 -21.93 -4.02
CA LEU A 182 -23.78 -23.36 -4.29
C LEU A 182 -24.68 -24.11 -3.30
N ASN A 183 -25.12 -23.44 -2.23
CA ASN A 183 -25.83 -24.03 -1.09
C ASN A 183 -25.07 -25.23 -0.48
N ARG A 184 -23.75 -25.06 -0.30
CA ARG A 184 -22.79 -26.13 0.04
C ARG A 184 -22.15 -25.94 1.40
N LYS A 185 -22.74 -26.58 2.42
CA LYS A 185 -22.31 -26.49 3.83
C LYS A 185 -20.88 -27.00 4.09
N ASP A 186 -20.31 -27.76 3.16
CA ASP A 186 -18.93 -28.26 3.21
C ASP A 186 -17.87 -27.20 2.91
N ILE A 187 -18.26 -26.08 2.32
CA ILE A 187 -17.33 -24.99 2.00
C ILE A 187 -17.10 -24.11 3.25
N PRO A 188 -15.85 -23.87 3.67
CA PRO A 188 -15.54 -23.00 4.79
C PRO A 188 -16.11 -21.58 4.62
N ASN A 189 -16.65 -21.02 5.71
CA ASN A 189 -17.13 -19.64 5.74
C ASN A 189 -15.99 -18.65 5.99
N GLU A 190 -15.12 -18.48 5.00
CA GLU A 190 -13.95 -17.62 5.09
C GLU A 190 -13.68 -16.84 3.80
N ILE A 191 -12.91 -15.75 3.91
CA ILE A 191 -12.34 -15.05 2.76
C ILE A 191 -10.83 -15.25 2.84
N GLN A 192 -10.29 -16.20 2.08
CA GLN A 192 -8.85 -16.47 2.13
C GLN A 192 -8.08 -15.43 1.32
N ILE A 193 -6.99 -14.94 1.89
CA ILE A 193 -6.00 -14.11 1.21
C ILE A 193 -4.73 -14.92 1.10
N MET A 194 -4.13 -14.90 -0.08
CA MET A 194 -2.79 -15.35 -0.34
C MET A 194 -2.01 -14.22 -0.99
N SER A 195 -0.98 -13.71 -0.32
CA SER A 195 -0.21 -12.56 -0.80
C SER A 195 1.27 -12.86 -0.84
N PHE A 196 1.92 -12.41 -1.90
CA PHE A 196 3.36 -12.57 -2.12
C PHE A 196 4.10 -11.32 -1.66
N PHE A 197 5.22 -11.49 -0.96
CA PHE A 197 6.06 -10.40 -0.52
C PHE A 197 7.55 -10.69 -0.70
N SER A 198 8.33 -9.62 -0.77
CA SER A 198 9.78 -9.66 -0.71
C SER A 198 10.29 -8.81 0.44
N CYS A 199 11.39 -9.24 1.02
CA CYS A 199 12.15 -8.53 2.04
C CYS A 199 13.64 -8.86 1.87
N GLU A 200 14.48 -8.30 2.73
CA GLU A 200 15.92 -8.52 2.67
C GLU A 200 16.31 -10.00 2.81
N GLU A 201 15.57 -10.76 3.63
CA GLU A 201 15.79 -12.21 3.81
C GLU A 201 15.35 -13.04 2.60
N GLY A 202 14.69 -12.42 1.62
CA GLY A 202 14.28 -13.04 0.37
C GLY A 202 12.80 -12.89 0.11
N VAL A 203 12.17 -13.99 -0.29
CA VAL A 203 10.80 -13.99 -0.80
C VAL A 203 9.94 -14.90 0.06
N GLY A 204 8.74 -14.42 0.36
CA GLY A 204 7.81 -15.13 1.21
C GLY A 204 6.39 -14.95 0.73
N TRP A 205 5.48 -15.62 1.42
CA TRP A 205 4.06 -15.47 1.19
C TRP A 205 3.34 -15.45 2.53
N SER A 206 2.19 -14.78 2.54
CA SER A 206 1.28 -14.75 3.66
C SER A 206 -0.04 -15.37 3.25
N LYS A 207 -0.63 -16.17 4.15
CA LYS A 207 -1.99 -16.67 4.01
C LYS A 207 -2.75 -16.49 5.31
N PHE A 208 -3.92 -15.87 5.21
CA PHE A 208 -4.80 -15.64 6.35
C PHE A 208 -6.24 -15.41 5.87
N ASN A 209 -7.19 -15.52 6.81
CA ASN A 209 -8.58 -15.19 6.58
C ASN A 209 -8.82 -13.69 6.82
N LEU A 210 -9.38 -12.99 5.83
CA LEU A 210 -9.66 -11.56 5.90
C LEU A 210 -10.64 -11.19 7.03
N LEU A 211 -11.49 -12.12 7.46
CA LEU A 211 -12.49 -11.86 8.51
C LEU A 211 -11.93 -12.04 9.92
N ASP A 212 -10.78 -12.70 10.07
CA ASP A 212 -10.16 -12.95 11.37
C ASP A 212 -9.29 -11.77 11.80
N LYS A 213 -9.28 -11.48 13.11
CA LYS A 213 -8.41 -10.44 13.67
C LYS A 213 -6.94 -10.88 13.57
N GLN A 214 -6.16 -10.17 12.76
CA GLN A 214 -4.74 -10.49 12.56
C GLN A 214 -3.88 -10.00 13.74
N LYS A 215 -3.07 -10.91 14.29
CA LYS A 215 -2.07 -10.59 15.32
C LYS A 215 -0.76 -10.10 14.72
N ASP A 216 -0.36 -10.69 13.60
CA ASP A 216 0.85 -10.30 12.87
C ASP A 216 0.69 -8.87 12.32
N LYS A 217 1.69 -8.02 12.58
CA LYS A 217 1.63 -6.60 12.22
C LYS A 217 1.54 -6.38 10.71
N TYR A 218 2.16 -7.24 9.90
CA TYR A 218 2.15 -7.14 8.43
C TYR A 218 0.79 -7.55 7.90
N ASN A 219 0.26 -8.70 8.34
CA ASN A 219 -1.05 -9.18 7.95
C ASN A 219 -2.16 -8.23 8.36
N LYS A 220 -2.06 -7.61 9.55
CA LYS A 220 -3.01 -6.58 9.98
C LYS A 220 -3.01 -5.37 9.03
N LYS A 221 -1.84 -4.89 8.61
CA LYS A 221 -1.75 -3.77 7.66
C LYS A 221 -2.20 -4.14 6.26
N LEU A 222 -1.88 -5.34 5.80
CA LEU A 222 -2.37 -5.87 4.52
C LEU A 222 -3.90 -6.07 4.55
N GLN A 223 -4.44 -6.53 5.67
CA GLN A 223 -5.89 -6.64 5.90
C GLN A 223 -6.56 -5.26 5.83
N GLU A 224 -6.02 -4.24 6.52
CA GLU A 224 -6.50 -2.85 6.43
C GLU A 224 -6.50 -2.37 4.96
N TYR A 225 -5.40 -2.58 4.25
CA TYR A 225 -5.25 -2.23 2.83
C TYR A 225 -6.32 -2.90 1.95
N ILE A 226 -6.56 -4.20 2.12
CA ILE A 226 -7.55 -4.94 1.33
C ILE A 226 -8.98 -4.45 1.65
N PHE A 227 -9.30 -4.16 2.91
CA PHE A 227 -10.59 -3.55 3.25
C PHE A 227 -10.77 -2.16 2.62
N ASN A 228 -9.70 -1.37 2.55
CA ASN A 228 -9.72 -0.08 1.87
C ASN A 228 -9.93 -0.24 0.38
N PHE A 229 -9.29 -1.23 -0.24
CA PHE A 229 -9.49 -1.54 -1.65
C PHE A 229 -10.96 -1.91 -1.93
N ILE A 230 -11.56 -2.80 -1.13
CA ILE A 230 -12.96 -3.23 -1.29
C ILE A 230 -13.91 -2.04 -1.16
N ASP A 231 -13.68 -1.17 -0.18
CA ASP A 231 -14.43 0.08 -0.02
C ASP A 231 -14.24 1.01 -1.24
N PHE A 232 -13.00 1.15 -1.69
CA PHE A 232 -12.60 2.04 -2.78
C PHE A 232 -13.23 1.63 -4.12
N VAL A 233 -13.25 0.35 -4.48
CA VAL A 233 -13.86 -0.12 -5.74
C VAL A 233 -15.39 0.08 -5.78
N ASN A 234 -16.02 0.27 -4.62
CA ASN A 234 -17.44 0.58 -4.51
C ASN A 234 -17.74 2.09 -4.51
N ASN A 235 -16.71 2.94 -4.62
CA ASN A 235 -16.89 4.39 -4.70
C ASN A 235 -17.33 4.81 -6.12
N GLU A 236 -18.26 5.76 -6.20
CA GLU A 236 -18.82 6.22 -7.48
C GLU A 236 -17.84 6.95 -8.39
N ASP A 237 -16.81 7.57 -7.80
CA ASP A 237 -15.70 8.23 -8.48
C ASP A 237 -14.71 7.22 -9.07
N ILE A 238 -14.96 5.91 -8.88
CA ILE A 238 -14.17 4.83 -9.47
C ILE A 238 -14.90 4.24 -10.66
N LYS A 239 -14.22 4.24 -11.80
CA LYS A 239 -14.64 3.58 -13.03
C LYS A 239 -13.61 2.52 -13.39
N PHE A 240 -14.06 1.46 -14.06
CA PHE A 240 -13.20 0.39 -14.52
C PHE A 240 -13.12 0.41 -16.04
N MET A 241 -11.90 0.43 -16.55
CA MET A 241 -11.62 0.15 -17.96
C MET A 241 -11.19 -1.31 -18.07
N PHE A 242 -11.99 -2.11 -18.77
CA PHE A 242 -11.63 -3.50 -19.03
C PHE A 242 -10.66 -3.56 -20.21
N LYS A 243 -9.47 -4.10 -19.98
CA LYS A 243 -8.47 -4.33 -21.02
C LYS A 243 -8.46 -5.81 -21.36
N GLU A 244 -9.19 -6.14 -22.43
CA GLU A 244 -9.26 -7.50 -22.96
C GLU A 244 -7.93 -7.89 -23.60
N LYS A 245 -7.47 -9.11 -23.31
CA LYS A 245 -6.31 -9.72 -23.97
C LYS A 245 -6.81 -10.67 -25.05
N THR A 246 -6.42 -10.39 -26.30
CA THR A 246 -6.81 -11.21 -27.44
C THR A 246 -5.95 -12.47 -27.54
N LYS A 247 -6.50 -13.53 -28.15
CA LYS A 247 -5.76 -14.78 -28.44
C LYS A 247 -4.45 -14.53 -29.19
N ASN A 248 -4.46 -13.59 -30.14
CA ASN A 248 -3.24 -13.21 -30.87
C ASN A 248 -2.16 -12.62 -29.96
N ASN A 249 -2.54 -11.87 -28.91
CA ASN A 249 -1.57 -11.35 -27.94
C ASN A 249 -0.97 -12.47 -27.10
N GLU A 250 -1.81 -13.40 -26.65
CA GLU A 250 -1.43 -14.60 -25.91
C GLU A 250 -0.46 -15.47 -26.73
N GLU A 251 -0.82 -15.84 -27.96
CA GLU A 251 0.04 -16.60 -28.86
C GLU A 251 1.38 -15.89 -29.11
N ARG A 252 1.38 -14.56 -29.29
CA ARG A 252 2.59 -13.78 -29.48
C ARG A 252 3.49 -13.78 -28.23
N ARG A 253 2.91 -13.79 -27.03
CA ARG A 253 3.68 -13.88 -25.78
C ARG A 253 4.26 -15.27 -25.61
N ILE A 254 3.47 -16.32 -25.83
CA ILE A 254 3.91 -17.72 -25.79
C ILE A 254 5.05 -17.96 -26.78
N LYS A 255 4.95 -17.49 -28.02
CA LYS A 255 6.03 -17.56 -29.03
C LYS A 255 7.32 -16.88 -28.60
N LYS A 256 7.25 -15.91 -27.68
CA LYS A 256 8.41 -15.21 -27.10
C LYS A 256 8.88 -15.81 -25.77
N GLY A 257 8.35 -16.98 -25.37
CA GLY A 257 8.64 -17.60 -24.08
C GLY A 257 8.08 -16.86 -22.87
N LYS A 258 7.19 -15.89 -23.08
CA LYS A 258 6.58 -15.08 -22.00
C LYS A 258 5.26 -15.68 -21.56
N LEU A 259 4.96 -15.55 -20.27
CA LEU A 259 3.67 -15.94 -19.70
C LEU A 259 2.52 -15.18 -20.38
N PRO A 260 1.41 -15.86 -20.73
CA PRO A 260 0.21 -15.18 -21.21
C PRO A 260 -0.32 -14.25 -20.11
N LEU A 261 -0.80 -13.07 -20.51
CA LEU A 261 -1.37 -12.12 -19.57
C LEU A 261 -2.89 -12.28 -19.53
N PRO A 262 -3.51 -12.25 -18.34
CA PRO A 262 -4.95 -12.27 -18.23
C PRO A 262 -5.54 -10.92 -18.67
N SER A 263 -6.83 -10.95 -19.03
CA SER A 263 -7.59 -9.72 -19.16
C SER A 263 -7.77 -9.09 -17.78
N PHE A 264 -7.65 -7.76 -17.69
CA PHE A 264 -7.64 -7.09 -16.40
C PHE A 264 -8.44 -5.78 -16.42
N ARG A 265 -8.77 -5.31 -15.21
CA ARG A 265 -9.48 -4.05 -14.98
C ARG A 265 -8.47 -3.01 -14.55
N LYS A 266 -8.33 -1.97 -15.36
CA LYS A 266 -7.59 -0.77 -14.98
C LYS A 266 -8.52 0.17 -14.25
N ILE A 267 -8.07 0.65 -13.10
CA ILE A 267 -8.81 1.60 -12.27
C ILE A 267 -8.67 2.99 -12.88
N TYR A 268 -9.79 3.66 -13.12
CA TYR A 268 -9.84 5.05 -13.53
C TYR A 268 -10.58 5.87 -12.48
N VAL A 269 -9.89 6.85 -11.92
CA VAL A 269 -10.45 7.76 -10.92
C VAL A 269 -10.99 8.99 -11.63
N ILE A 270 -12.22 9.38 -11.29
CA ILE A 270 -12.88 10.57 -11.82
C ILE A 270 -13.29 11.51 -10.67
N GLY A 271 -14.01 12.58 -11.01
CA GLY A 271 -14.69 13.41 -10.03
C GLY A 271 -13.75 14.13 -9.07
N TYR A 272 -14.16 14.21 -7.81
CA TYR A 272 -13.40 14.91 -6.77
C TYR A 272 -12.15 14.13 -6.38
N LEU A 273 -12.26 12.80 -6.31
CA LEU A 273 -11.13 11.95 -5.91
C LEU A 273 -9.95 12.08 -6.87
N LYS A 274 -10.22 12.23 -8.18
CA LYS A 274 -9.17 12.52 -9.17
C LYS A 274 -8.45 13.82 -8.87
N LYS A 275 -9.20 14.92 -8.67
CA LYS A 275 -8.63 16.24 -8.37
C LYS A 275 -7.73 16.18 -7.14
N TYR A 276 -8.14 15.44 -6.11
CA TYR A 276 -7.36 15.24 -4.91
C TYR A 276 -6.07 14.43 -5.16
N LEU A 277 -6.13 13.35 -5.94
CA LEU A 277 -4.93 12.58 -6.32
C LEU A 277 -3.96 13.41 -7.17
N ASP A 278 -4.48 14.21 -8.11
CA ASP A 278 -3.68 15.11 -8.94
C ASP A 278 -2.98 16.18 -8.07
N GLN A 279 -3.70 16.75 -7.08
CA GLN A 279 -3.15 17.68 -6.10
C GLN A 279 -2.04 17.03 -5.27
N LEU A 280 -2.31 15.84 -4.72
CA LEU A 280 -1.33 15.05 -3.98
C LEU A 280 -0.03 14.89 -4.79
N GLN A 281 -0.11 14.44 -6.04
CA GLN A 281 1.05 14.24 -6.90
C GLN A 281 1.79 15.55 -7.20
N SER A 282 1.07 16.65 -7.42
CA SER A 282 1.68 17.95 -7.75
C SER A 282 2.41 18.59 -6.55
N ASP A 283 1.93 18.35 -5.34
CA ASP A 283 2.47 18.92 -4.10
C ASP A 283 3.57 18.04 -3.50
N GLU A 284 3.56 16.71 -3.75
CA GLU A 284 4.61 15.78 -3.36
C GLU A 284 5.98 16.17 -3.94
N GLN A 285 5.98 16.79 -5.14
CA GLN A 285 7.18 17.34 -5.77
C GLN A 285 7.73 18.60 -5.07
N LYS A 286 6.91 19.30 -4.26
CA LYS A 286 7.27 20.61 -3.67
C LYS A 286 7.54 20.54 -2.18
N THR A 287 6.90 19.64 -1.45
CA THR A 287 7.06 19.51 0.00
C THR A 287 6.78 18.08 0.43
N ARG A 288 7.77 17.41 1.06
CA ARG A 288 7.53 16.14 1.76
C ARG A 288 6.44 16.36 2.80
N PHE A 289 5.24 15.84 2.58
CA PHE A 289 4.05 16.14 3.38
C PHE A 289 4.27 15.87 4.87
N SER A 290 3.94 16.85 5.72
CA SER A 290 3.59 16.55 7.11
C SER A 290 2.15 16.01 7.13
N HIS A 291 2.01 14.69 6.94
CA HIS A 291 0.72 13.97 6.98
C HIS A 291 -0.09 14.19 8.27
N ARG A 292 0.49 14.85 9.28
CA ARG A 292 -0.14 15.19 10.57
C ARG A 292 -1.41 16.05 10.43
N PHE A 293 -1.53 16.84 9.37
CA PHE A 293 -2.71 17.68 9.13
C PHE A 293 -3.70 17.07 8.16
N TRP A 294 -3.45 15.90 7.60
CA TRP A 294 -4.30 15.33 6.56
C TRP A 294 -5.37 14.43 7.20
N VAL A 295 -6.64 14.81 7.03
CA VAL A 295 -7.75 13.90 7.29
C VAL A 295 -7.92 13.04 6.06
N ARG A 296 -7.65 11.75 6.23
CA ARG A 296 -7.64 10.77 5.16
C ARG A 296 -9.06 10.49 4.69
N GLY A 297 -9.21 10.16 3.41
CA GLY A 297 -10.48 9.74 2.84
C GLY A 297 -10.93 8.45 3.50
N HIS A 298 -12.16 8.38 3.97
CA HIS A 298 -12.67 7.17 4.62
C HIS A 298 -14.19 7.09 4.51
N PHE A 299 -14.72 5.87 4.54
CA PHE A 299 -16.16 5.69 4.74
C PHE A 299 -16.51 5.96 6.18
N ARG A 300 -17.36 6.97 6.41
CA ARG A 300 -18.03 7.15 7.68
C ARG A 300 -19.32 6.34 7.68
N ARG A 301 -19.43 5.40 8.62
CA ARG A 301 -20.59 4.52 8.79
C ARG A 301 -21.43 4.96 9.98
N PHE A 302 -22.75 4.90 9.82
CA PHE A 302 -23.73 5.29 10.84
C PHE A 302 -24.50 4.06 11.31
N LEU A 303 -23.82 3.13 11.99
CA LEU A 303 -24.36 1.80 12.35
C LEU A 303 -25.56 1.89 13.32
N GLU A 304 -25.51 2.80 14.29
CA GLU A 304 -26.55 2.97 15.32
C GLU A 304 -27.74 3.81 14.82
N LYS A 305 -28.78 3.17 14.29
CA LYS A 305 -29.98 3.85 13.73
C LYS A 305 -30.63 4.84 14.70
N ASN A 306 -30.73 4.48 15.97
CA ASN A 306 -31.37 5.34 16.99
C ASN A 306 -30.56 6.61 17.25
N LYS A 307 -29.23 6.48 17.39
CA LYS A 307 -28.31 7.60 17.57
C LYS A 307 -28.31 8.57 16.39
N TYR A 308 -28.44 8.03 15.17
CA TYR A 308 -28.44 8.81 13.93
C TYR A 308 -29.83 8.97 13.30
N LYS A 309 -30.92 8.86 14.08
CA LYS A 309 -32.31 8.83 13.57
C LYS A 309 -32.62 9.97 12.60
N LYS A 310 -32.22 11.20 12.95
CA LYS A 310 -32.40 12.40 12.09
C LYS A 310 -31.76 12.23 10.71
N LEU A 311 -30.55 11.67 10.65
CA LEU A 311 -29.85 11.41 9.40
C LEU A 311 -30.60 10.37 8.55
N TYR A 312 -31.06 9.28 9.17
CA TYR A 312 -31.88 8.27 8.47
C TYR A 312 -33.19 8.84 7.95
N ASP A 313 -33.87 9.68 8.73
CA ASP A 313 -35.13 10.31 8.34
C ASP A 313 -34.92 11.27 7.16
N GLN A 314 -33.86 12.09 7.19
CA GLN A 314 -33.49 12.97 6.08
C GLN A 314 -33.14 12.18 4.80
N TYR A 315 -32.47 11.04 4.93
CA TYR A 315 -32.14 10.18 3.79
C TYR A 315 -33.41 9.58 3.16
N LYS A 316 -34.34 9.08 3.99
CA LYS A 316 -35.64 8.56 3.53
C LYS A 316 -36.46 9.62 2.81
N LYS A 317 -36.39 10.88 3.26
CA LYS A 317 -37.05 12.03 2.61
C LYS A 317 -36.35 12.49 1.32
N GLY A 318 -35.17 11.95 1.00
CA GLY A 318 -34.38 12.35 -0.16
C GLY A 318 -33.54 13.63 0.04
N GLU A 319 -33.58 14.23 1.22
CA GLU A 319 -32.91 15.51 1.55
C GLU A 319 -31.37 15.36 1.63
N LEU A 320 -30.86 14.16 1.87
CA LEU A 320 -29.42 13.89 2.02
C LEU A 320 -28.71 13.44 0.74
N LYS A 321 -29.41 13.27 -0.39
CA LYS A 321 -28.78 12.73 -1.61
C LYS A 321 -27.66 13.62 -2.17
N SER A 322 -27.61 14.90 -1.78
CA SER A 322 -26.60 15.88 -2.23
C SER A 322 -26.28 16.96 -1.18
N PHE A 323 -26.17 16.62 0.11
CA PHE A 323 -25.76 17.62 1.11
C PHE A 323 -24.24 17.83 1.04
N GLU A 324 -23.79 19.07 0.78
CA GLU A 324 -22.37 19.43 0.62
C GLU A 324 -21.63 18.63 -0.47
N GLY A 325 -22.33 18.18 -1.52
CA GLY A 325 -21.73 17.36 -2.59
C GLY A 325 -21.35 15.93 -2.16
N LYS A 326 -21.72 15.50 -0.94
CA LYS A 326 -21.51 14.14 -0.45
C LYS A 326 -22.72 13.27 -0.79
N LYS A 327 -22.48 12.07 -1.32
CA LYS A 327 -23.54 11.09 -1.59
C LYS A 327 -23.63 10.06 -0.47
N TYR A 328 -24.75 10.09 0.24
CA TYR A 328 -25.09 9.07 1.23
C TYR A 328 -25.68 7.86 0.54
N ASN A 329 -25.25 6.67 0.95
CA ASN A 329 -25.74 5.39 0.43
C ASN A 329 -26.20 4.49 1.59
N LEU A 330 -27.27 3.72 1.37
CA LEU A 330 -27.71 2.68 2.29
C LEU A 330 -27.13 1.33 1.81
N GLU A 331 -26.28 0.71 2.63
CA GLU A 331 -25.67 -0.59 2.36
C GLU A 331 -25.82 -1.45 3.61
N ASP A 332 -26.21 -2.72 3.45
CA ASP A 332 -26.40 -3.68 4.55
C ASP A 332 -27.23 -3.14 5.73
N GLY A 333 -28.23 -2.31 5.40
CA GLY A 333 -29.15 -1.73 6.36
C GLY A 333 -28.62 -0.54 7.16
N PHE A 334 -27.41 -0.04 6.88
CA PHE A 334 -26.87 1.17 7.50
C PHE A 334 -26.48 2.26 6.49
N LEU A 335 -26.55 3.52 6.92
CA LEU A 335 -26.07 4.65 6.11
C LEU A 335 -24.55 4.74 6.15
N ARG A 336 -23.96 4.99 4.98
CA ARG A 336 -22.54 5.31 4.82
C ARG A 336 -22.35 6.52 3.91
N VAL A 337 -21.27 7.24 4.11
CA VAL A 337 -20.82 8.34 3.25
C VAL A 337 -19.31 8.30 3.10
N TRP A 338 -18.81 8.54 1.90
CA TRP A 338 -17.39 8.78 1.71
C TRP A 338 -17.05 10.18 2.20
N VAL A 339 -16.24 10.26 3.25
CA VAL A 339 -15.64 11.51 3.68
C VAL A 339 -14.43 11.70 2.78
N TYR A 340 -14.51 12.67 1.88
CA TYR A 340 -13.39 13.03 1.04
C TYR A 340 -12.19 13.44 1.90
N PRO A 341 -10.96 13.09 1.48
CA PRO A 341 -9.77 13.55 2.17
C PRO A 341 -9.68 15.08 2.15
N TYR A 342 -9.16 15.68 3.22
CA TYR A 342 -8.98 17.13 3.36
C TYR A 342 -7.84 17.47 4.31
N ILE A 343 -7.29 18.69 4.21
CA ILE A 343 -6.28 19.19 5.14
C ILE A 343 -6.98 19.87 6.33
N LYS A 344 -6.77 19.33 7.52
CA LYS A 344 -7.18 19.90 8.80
C LYS A 344 -6.46 21.23 9.02
N GLY A 345 -7.23 22.32 9.01
CA GLY A 345 -6.72 23.65 9.28
C GLY A 345 -6.57 24.55 8.06
N ASP A 346 -7.04 24.15 6.88
CA ASP A 346 -7.16 25.01 5.69
C ASP A 346 -8.26 26.09 5.81
N GLY A 347 -8.70 26.33 7.06
CA GLY A 347 -9.55 27.43 7.46
C GLY A 347 -8.74 28.47 8.24
N LEU A 348 -8.96 29.75 7.98
CA LEU A 348 -8.33 30.84 8.70
C LEU A 348 -8.57 30.69 10.21
N LEU A 349 -7.49 30.72 10.97
CA LEU A 349 -7.51 30.66 12.43
C LEU A 349 -7.83 32.05 12.96
N ILE A 350 -9.12 32.38 13.06
CA ILE A 350 -9.59 33.67 13.62
C ILE A 350 -10.04 33.42 15.05
N GLY A 351 -9.28 33.94 16.04
CA GLY A 351 -9.65 33.86 17.46
C GLY A 351 -9.60 32.45 18.06
N GLY A 352 -8.64 31.61 17.66
CA GLY A 352 -8.44 30.28 18.26
C GLY A 352 -9.41 29.19 17.78
N LYS A 353 -10.25 29.47 16.77
CA LYS A 353 -11.15 28.49 16.14
C LYS A 353 -10.91 28.44 14.63
N TYR A 354 -10.86 27.23 14.09
CA TYR A 354 -10.81 27.02 12.65
C TYR A 354 -12.19 27.31 12.04
N LYS A 355 -12.27 28.26 11.11
CA LYS A 355 -13.44 28.46 10.25
C LYS A 355 -13.10 27.98 8.85
N LEU A 356 -13.88 27.05 8.31
CA LEU A 356 -13.82 26.68 6.90
C LEU A 356 -14.13 27.91 6.03
N LYS A 357 -13.42 28.05 4.92
CA LYS A 357 -13.56 29.16 3.98
C LYS A 357 -14.86 29.08 3.19
#